data_AF-A0A925TMG6-F1
#
_entry.id   AF-A0A925TMG6-F1
#
_cell.length_a   1.000
_cell.length_b   1.000
_cell.length_c   1.000
_cell.angle_alpha   90.00
_cell.angle_beta   90.00
_cell.angle_gamma   90.00
#
_symmetry.space_group_name_H-M   'P 1'
#
loop_
_entity.id
_entity.type
_entity.pdbx_description
1 polymer ?
#
loop_
_entity_poly.entity_id
_entity_poly.type
_entity_poly.pdbx_seq_one_letter_code
_entity_poly.pdbx_strand_id
1 'polypeptide(L)'
;KLDALFRFYPAEWLPNLGWRSSWKRFVRRSSTPAVNPPSALISQSKRFPLACRALGLALPVWDALLPETRDPRELTRADSPHDWVLKPALGRVGEDIGIAGVTPEKSLARIRLASAKNPHLWAAQRRFEALAWPTADGPRFPCIGVYVIGGRAAGAYGRICAQALIDSHAQDVAVLVAS
;
A
#
# COMPACT_ATOMS: atom_id res chain seq x y z
N LYS A 1 16.21 16.40 26.36
CA LYS A 1 16.92 15.61 25.32
C LYS A 1 16.05 14.40 25.02
N LEU A 2 15.88 14.03 23.75
CA LEU A 2 15.10 12.85 23.34
C LEU A 2 16.07 11.76 22.90
N ASP A 3 16.11 10.64 23.61
CA ASP A 3 17.09 9.57 23.35
C ASP A 3 16.65 8.61 22.25
N ALA A 4 15.35 8.40 22.06
CA ALA A 4 14.79 7.63 20.95
C ALA A 4 13.36 8.06 20.63
N LEU A 5 12.90 7.80 19.41
CA LEU A 5 11.52 7.99 18.98
C LEU A 5 10.93 6.68 18.46
N PHE A 6 9.84 6.22 19.07
CA PHE A 6 8.99 5.19 18.48
C PHE A 6 7.80 5.84 17.77
N ARG A 7 7.79 5.78 16.44
CA ARG A 7 6.72 6.28 15.58
C ARG A 7 5.73 5.16 15.27
N PHE A 8 4.62 5.17 15.99
CA PHE A 8 3.44 4.37 15.66
C PHE A 8 2.58 5.01 14.55
N TYR A 9 2.59 6.34 14.44
CA TYR A 9 1.73 7.06 13.51
C TYR A 9 2.16 6.89 12.06
N PRO A 10 1.23 6.62 11.15
CA PRO A 10 1.57 6.49 9.75
C PRO A 10 1.84 7.82 9.02
N ALA A 11 2.42 7.74 7.81
CA ALA A 11 2.90 8.89 7.05
C ALA A 11 1.81 9.93 6.77
N GLU A 12 0.65 9.47 6.30
CA GLU A 12 -0.44 10.30 5.83
C GLU A 12 -1.17 11.05 6.96
N TRP A 13 -0.88 10.73 8.22
CA TRP A 13 -1.38 11.50 9.36
C TRP A 13 -0.47 12.67 9.70
N LEU A 14 0.80 12.64 9.31
CA LEU A 14 1.74 13.73 9.60
C LEU A 14 1.25 15.10 9.07
N PRO A 15 0.73 15.22 7.84
CA PRO A 15 0.18 16.48 7.35
C PRO A 15 -1.04 16.98 8.12
N ASN A 16 -1.79 16.07 8.77
CA ASN A 16 -2.99 16.42 9.54
C ASN A 16 -2.66 16.93 10.95
N LEU A 17 -1.40 16.81 11.38
CA LEU A 17 -0.97 17.35 12.66
C LEU A 17 -1.05 18.88 12.62
N GLY A 18 -1.64 19.46 13.67
CA GLY A 18 -1.81 20.90 13.78
C GLY A 18 -0.50 21.67 13.57
N TRP A 19 -0.60 22.93 13.13
CA TRP A 19 0.54 23.76 12.75
C TRP A 19 1.63 23.90 13.83
N ARG A 20 1.28 23.71 15.11
CA ARG A 20 2.21 23.72 16.26
C ARG A 20 3.06 22.46 16.42
N SER A 21 2.67 21.34 15.80
CA SER A 21 3.31 20.02 15.99
C SER A 21 4.78 19.96 15.53
N SER A 22 5.21 20.92 14.69
CA SER A 22 6.55 20.92 14.09
C SER A 22 6.92 19.58 13.42
N TRP A 23 5.93 18.81 12.94
CA TRP A 23 6.14 17.44 12.44
C TRP A 23 7.16 17.37 11.31
N LYS A 24 7.32 18.44 10.52
CA LYS A 24 8.36 18.55 9.48
C LYS A 24 9.78 18.41 10.02
N ARG A 25 10.02 18.60 11.32
CA ARG A 25 11.32 18.32 11.97
C ARG A 25 11.64 16.83 12.00
N PHE A 26 10.62 15.95 11.92
CA PHE A 26 10.82 14.50 11.84
C PHE A 26 11.65 14.10 10.62
N VAL A 27 11.44 14.73 9.47
CA VAL A 27 12.17 14.41 8.23
C VAL A 27 13.52 15.13 8.12
N ARG A 28 13.90 15.96 9.10
CA ARG A 28 15.21 16.61 9.13
C ARG A 28 16.26 15.67 9.73
N ARG A 29 17.52 15.90 9.38
CA ARG A 29 18.66 15.21 10.00
C ARG A 29 18.57 15.34 11.53
N SER A 30 18.60 14.22 12.23
CA SER A 30 18.53 14.11 13.67
C SER A 30 19.57 13.09 14.15
N SER A 31 20.18 13.33 15.31
CA SER A 31 21.00 12.34 16.02
C SER A 31 20.16 11.40 16.90
N THR A 32 18.90 11.74 17.15
CA THR A 32 17.96 10.87 17.86
C THR A 32 17.52 9.72 16.94
N PRO A 33 17.79 8.45 17.29
CA PRO A 33 17.29 7.31 16.54
C PRO A 33 15.76 7.25 16.55
N ALA A 34 15.18 6.82 15.43
CA ALA A 34 13.74 6.69 15.27
C ALA A 34 13.35 5.35 14.65
N VAL A 35 12.29 4.73 15.18
CA VAL A 35 11.71 3.48 14.68
C VAL A 35 10.22 3.71 14.43
N ASN A 36 9.70 3.69 13.21
CA ASN A 36 10.40 3.58 11.94
C ASN A 36 11.03 4.92 11.52
N PRO A 37 12.24 4.92 10.91
CA PRO A 37 12.92 6.15 10.51
C PRO A 37 12.14 6.92 9.43
N PRO A 38 12.39 8.23 9.25
CA PRO A 38 11.72 9.03 8.21
C PRO A 38 11.92 8.49 6.80
N SER A 39 13.06 7.86 6.52
CA SER A 39 13.34 7.21 5.24
C SER A 39 12.37 6.06 4.92
N ALA A 40 11.78 5.40 5.93
CA ALA A 40 10.79 4.35 5.72
C ALA A 40 9.48 4.87 5.08
N LEU A 41 9.24 6.19 5.10
CA LEU A 41 8.11 6.79 4.39
C LEU A 41 8.25 6.67 2.87
N ILE A 42 9.48 6.57 2.37
CA ILE A 42 9.78 6.45 0.94
C ILE A 42 9.29 5.10 0.43
N SER A 43 9.66 4.00 1.09
CA SER A 43 9.25 2.65 0.72
C SER A 43 7.78 2.34 1.05
N GLN A 44 7.16 3.09 1.96
CA GLN A 44 5.72 2.99 2.24
C GLN A 44 4.86 3.51 1.07
N SER A 45 5.39 4.42 0.26
CA SER A 45 4.66 4.97 -0.89
C SER A 45 4.43 3.89 -1.94
N LYS A 46 3.18 3.71 -2.37
CA LYS A 46 2.83 2.82 -3.49
C LYS A 46 3.39 3.31 -4.83
N ARG A 47 3.90 4.54 -4.89
CA ARG A 47 4.61 5.10 -6.05
C ARG A 47 6.12 4.81 -6.02
N PHE A 48 6.64 4.17 -4.98
CA PHE A 48 8.07 3.86 -4.86
C PHE A 48 8.65 3.11 -6.09
N PRO A 49 7.97 2.10 -6.69
CA PRO A 49 8.46 1.47 -7.92
C PRO A 49 8.66 2.46 -9.09
N LEU A 50 7.78 3.46 -9.21
CA LEU A 50 7.87 4.49 -10.25
C LEU A 50 9.10 5.38 -10.06
N ALA A 51 9.39 5.75 -8.80
CA ALA A 51 10.57 6.53 -8.46
C ALA A 51 11.86 5.74 -8.74
N CYS A 52 11.91 4.46 -8.40
CA CYS A 52 13.05 3.59 -8.69
C CYS A 52 13.30 3.46 -10.19
N ARG A 53 12.24 3.24 -10.99
CA ARG A 53 12.34 3.21 -12.46
C ARG A 53 12.87 4.53 -13.02
N ALA A 54 12.34 5.66 -12.58
CA ALA A 54 12.79 6.98 -13.03
C ALA A 54 14.26 7.29 -12.68
N LEU A 55 14.76 6.71 -11.59
CA LEU A 55 16.15 6.82 -11.14
C LEU A 55 17.08 5.74 -11.73
N GLY A 56 16.56 4.81 -12.55
CA GLY A 56 17.34 3.71 -13.10
C GLY A 56 17.83 2.70 -12.05
N LEU A 57 17.14 2.59 -10.92
CA LEU A 57 17.48 1.63 -9.87
C LEU A 57 16.98 0.23 -10.25
N ALA A 58 17.88 -0.74 -10.28
CA ALA A 58 17.52 -2.15 -10.49
C ALA A 58 16.80 -2.72 -9.26
N LEU A 59 15.62 -3.32 -9.46
CA LEU A 59 14.86 -4.00 -8.42
C LEU A 59 14.44 -5.41 -8.89
N PRO A 60 15.37 -6.35 -9.09
CA PRO A 60 15.10 -7.60 -9.83
C PRO A 60 13.91 -8.41 -9.29
N VAL A 61 13.77 -8.48 -7.96
CA VAL A 61 12.65 -9.19 -7.33
C VAL A 61 11.33 -8.51 -7.60
N TRP A 62 11.28 -7.17 -7.59
CA TRP A 62 10.06 -6.42 -7.87
C TRP A 62 9.73 -6.44 -9.35
N ASP A 63 10.73 -6.33 -10.21
CA ASP A 63 10.54 -6.43 -11.66
C ASP A 63 9.97 -7.82 -12.04
N ALA A 64 10.33 -8.87 -11.31
CA ALA A 64 9.81 -10.22 -11.52
C ALA A 64 8.44 -10.49 -10.89
N LEU A 65 8.18 -9.96 -9.68
CA LEU A 65 7.02 -10.37 -8.87
C LEU A 65 5.95 -9.29 -8.67
N LEU A 66 6.31 -8.01 -8.76
CA LEU A 66 5.38 -6.93 -8.53
C LEU A 66 4.55 -6.73 -9.81
N PRO A 67 3.20 -6.72 -9.72
CA PRO A 67 2.39 -6.37 -10.87
C PRO A 67 2.77 -5.00 -11.40
N GLU A 68 2.74 -4.89 -12.73
CA GLU A 68 3.10 -3.67 -13.45
C GLU A 68 2.50 -2.44 -12.78
N THR A 69 3.34 -1.46 -12.45
CA THR A 69 2.90 -0.23 -11.80
C THR A 69 3.22 0.96 -12.71
N ARG A 70 2.21 1.82 -12.91
CA ARG A 70 2.20 3.00 -13.78
C ARG A 70 1.74 4.23 -13.02
N ASP A 71 2.14 5.39 -13.52
CA ASP A 71 1.49 6.64 -13.14
C ASP A 71 0.07 6.66 -13.73
N PRO A 72 -0.98 7.12 -13.03
CA PRO A 72 -2.32 7.18 -13.60
C PRO A 72 -2.42 7.95 -14.93
N ARG A 73 -1.50 8.89 -15.20
CA ARG A 73 -1.42 9.63 -16.48
C ARG A 73 -0.97 8.76 -17.66
N GLU A 74 -0.36 7.62 -17.40
CA GLU A 74 0.10 6.66 -18.42
C GLU A 74 -1.01 5.69 -18.84
N LEU A 75 -2.16 5.71 -18.16
CA LEU A 75 -3.33 4.92 -18.56
C LEU A 75 -4.04 5.59 -19.74
N THR A 76 -4.33 4.81 -20.77
CA THR A 76 -4.96 5.26 -22.01
C THR A 76 -6.38 4.73 -22.13
N ARG A 77 -7.11 5.15 -23.18
CA ARG A 77 -8.44 4.59 -23.50
C ARG A 77 -8.41 3.12 -23.92
N ALA A 78 -7.25 2.61 -24.33
CA ALA A 78 -7.09 1.20 -24.69
C ALA A 78 -6.93 0.30 -23.45
N ASP A 79 -6.54 0.87 -22.31
CA ASP A 79 -6.41 0.14 -21.06
C ASP A 79 -7.79 -0.12 -20.46
N SER A 80 -8.15 -1.39 -20.29
CA SER A 80 -9.40 -1.77 -19.64
C SER A 80 -9.38 -1.33 -18.17
N PRO A 81 -10.40 -0.62 -17.67
CA PRO A 81 -10.48 -0.27 -16.26
C PRO A 81 -10.60 -1.48 -15.31
N HIS A 82 -10.87 -2.68 -15.83
CA HIS A 82 -10.89 -3.92 -15.06
C HIS A 82 -9.49 -4.50 -14.81
N ASP A 83 -8.51 -4.10 -15.62
CA ASP A 83 -7.13 -4.61 -15.56
C ASP A 83 -6.27 -3.83 -14.56
N TRP A 84 -6.78 -2.74 -14.00
CA TRP A 84 -6.02 -1.81 -13.18
C TRP A 84 -6.68 -1.58 -11.83
N VAL A 85 -5.83 -1.48 -10.81
CA VAL A 85 -6.19 -1.10 -9.46
C VAL A 85 -5.62 0.29 -9.18
N LEU A 86 -6.49 1.24 -8.82
CA LEU A 86 -6.09 2.57 -8.37
C LEU A 86 -5.86 2.57 -6.87
N LYS A 87 -4.70 3.08 -6.44
CA LYS A 87 -4.30 3.09 -5.03
C LYS A 87 -3.75 4.45 -4.63
N PRO A 88 -4.15 5.04 -3.48
CA PRO A 88 -3.49 6.22 -2.95
C PRO A 88 -2.02 5.93 -2.66
N ALA A 89 -1.13 6.86 -3.03
CA ALA A 89 0.31 6.74 -2.85
C ALA A 89 0.65 6.45 -1.39
N LEU A 90 0.04 7.21 -0.48
CA LEU A 90 0.01 6.94 0.96
C LEU A 90 -1.43 6.66 1.34
N GLY A 91 -1.72 5.44 1.78
CA GLY A 91 -3.05 4.99 2.16
C GLY A 91 -2.97 3.62 2.81
N ARG A 92 -4.01 3.23 3.54
CA ARG A 92 -3.99 2.08 4.45
C ARG A 92 -5.29 1.31 4.46
N VAL A 93 -5.25 0.09 5.02
CA VAL A 93 -6.44 -0.69 5.38
C VAL A 93 -7.48 -0.82 4.24
N GLY A 94 -7.02 -0.89 2.99
CA GLY A 94 -7.91 -1.00 1.84
C GLY A 94 -8.73 0.27 1.52
N GLU A 95 -8.45 1.40 2.17
CA GLU A 95 -9.16 2.67 1.96
C GLU A 95 -8.87 3.28 0.59
N ASP A 96 -9.92 3.82 -0.03
CA ASP A 96 -9.89 4.47 -1.34
C ASP A 96 -9.20 3.65 -2.44
N ILE A 97 -9.27 2.32 -2.33
CA ILE A 97 -8.80 1.40 -3.37
C ILE A 97 -9.88 1.27 -4.45
N GLY A 98 -9.52 1.56 -5.69
CA GLY A 98 -10.40 1.47 -6.85
C GLY A 98 -10.16 0.18 -7.63
N ILE A 99 -11.06 -0.79 -7.51
CA ILE A 99 -11.06 -2.06 -8.25
C ILE A 99 -12.43 -2.21 -8.92
N ALA A 100 -12.47 -2.28 -10.25
CA ALA A 100 -13.73 -2.49 -10.96
C ALA A 100 -14.34 -3.86 -10.61
N GLY A 101 -15.63 -3.87 -10.27
CA GLY A 101 -16.36 -5.06 -9.84
C GLY A 101 -16.15 -5.47 -8.38
N VAL A 102 -15.34 -4.74 -7.61
CA VAL A 102 -15.17 -4.97 -6.16
C VAL A 102 -15.50 -3.71 -5.37
N THR A 103 -14.92 -2.57 -5.75
CA THR A 103 -15.22 -1.28 -5.12
C THR A 103 -16.63 -0.81 -5.54
N PRO A 104 -17.48 -0.36 -4.61
CA PRO A 104 -18.80 0.19 -4.95
C PRO A 104 -18.71 1.29 -6.02
N GLU A 105 -19.62 1.29 -7.00
CA GLU A 105 -19.52 2.13 -8.19
C GLU A 105 -19.38 3.62 -7.89
N LYS A 106 -20.15 4.13 -6.91
CA LYS A 106 -20.07 5.54 -6.47
C LYS A 106 -18.67 5.88 -5.94
N SER A 107 -18.10 5.00 -5.12
CA SER A 107 -16.73 5.15 -4.59
C SER A 107 -15.69 5.03 -5.70
N LEU A 108 -15.86 4.09 -6.62
CA LEU A 108 -14.97 3.90 -7.76
C LEU A 108 -14.94 5.13 -8.68
N ALA A 109 -16.10 5.72 -8.98
CA ALA A 109 -16.19 6.96 -9.76
C ALA A 109 -15.47 8.12 -9.07
N ARG A 110 -15.66 8.28 -7.76
CA ARG A 110 -14.94 9.28 -6.94
C ARG A 110 -13.43 9.07 -6.97
N ILE A 111 -12.98 7.83 -6.81
CA ILE A 111 -11.55 7.45 -6.84
C ILE A 111 -10.94 7.75 -8.21
N ARG A 112 -11.62 7.38 -9.30
CA ARG A 112 -11.16 7.69 -10.67
C ARG A 112 -11.02 9.20 -10.88
N LEU A 113 -12.01 9.98 -10.45
CA LEU A 113 -11.95 11.44 -10.54
C LEU A 113 -10.80 12.02 -9.70
N ALA A 114 -10.63 11.55 -8.47
CA ALA A 114 -9.55 12.00 -7.58
C ALA A 114 -8.16 11.66 -8.14
N SER A 115 -8.01 10.45 -8.71
CA SER A 115 -6.79 10.00 -9.38
C SER A 115 -6.49 10.81 -10.64
N ALA A 116 -7.50 11.15 -11.44
CA ALA A 116 -7.32 12.00 -12.61
C ALA A 116 -6.95 13.45 -12.23
N LYS A 117 -7.56 13.98 -11.16
CA LYS A 117 -7.30 15.36 -10.69
C LYS A 117 -5.92 15.50 -10.05
N ASN A 118 -5.47 14.51 -9.29
CA ASN A 118 -4.20 14.57 -8.53
C ASN A 118 -3.34 13.33 -8.74
N PRO A 119 -2.91 13.01 -9.98
CA PRO A 119 -2.29 11.72 -10.30
C PRO A 119 -1.01 11.41 -9.51
N HIS A 120 -0.29 12.44 -9.07
CA HIS A 120 0.90 12.32 -8.22
C HIS A 120 0.62 11.76 -6.81
N LEU A 121 -0.65 11.75 -6.37
CA LEU A 121 -1.09 11.16 -5.11
C LEU A 121 -1.58 9.71 -5.27
N TRP A 122 -1.44 9.12 -6.46
CA TRP A 122 -2.00 7.81 -6.79
C TRP A 122 -0.99 6.95 -7.54
N ALA A 123 -1.19 5.64 -7.51
CA ALA A 123 -0.53 4.67 -8.37
C ALA A 123 -1.59 3.81 -9.06
N ALA A 124 -1.38 3.52 -10.33
CA ALA A 124 -2.12 2.49 -11.05
C ALA A 124 -1.27 1.23 -11.05
N GLN A 125 -1.82 0.11 -10.56
CA GLN A 125 -1.13 -1.17 -10.57
C GLN A 125 -1.97 -2.21 -11.30
N ARG A 126 -1.35 -3.01 -12.17
CA ARG A 126 -2.00 -4.10 -12.87
C ARG A 126 -2.66 -5.01 -11.84
N ARG A 127 -3.95 -5.28 -12.07
CA ARG A 127 -4.74 -6.18 -11.25
C ARG A 127 -4.22 -7.60 -11.46
N PHE A 128 -4.02 -8.30 -10.36
CA PHE A 128 -3.95 -9.75 -10.36
C PHE A 128 -5.28 -10.31 -9.85
N GLU A 129 -5.59 -11.53 -10.24
CA GLU A 129 -6.77 -12.23 -9.74
C GLU A 129 -6.48 -12.79 -8.34
N ALA A 130 -7.25 -12.32 -7.35
CA ALA A 130 -7.17 -12.86 -6.00
C ALA A 130 -7.87 -14.22 -5.97
N LEU A 131 -7.17 -15.26 -5.52
CA LEU A 131 -7.72 -16.59 -5.43
C LEU A 131 -8.68 -16.69 -4.24
N ALA A 132 -9.89 -17.17 -4.52
CA ALA A 132 -10.86 -17.47 -3.48
C ALA A 132 -10.56 -18.83 -2.85
N TRP A 133 -10.53 -18.87 -1.53
CA TRP A 133 -10.43 -20.06 -0.71
C TRP A 133 -11.83 -20.47 -0.25
N PRO A 134 -12.26 -21.73 -0.47
CA PRO A 134 -13.55 -22.21 0.02
C PRO A 134 -13.53 -22.36 1.55
N THR A 135 -14.51 -21.77 2.24
CA THR A 135 -14.73 -21.97 3.67
C THR A 135 -16.17 -22.40 3.94
N ALA A 136 -16.46 -22.81 5.19
CA ALA A 136 -17.82 -23.18 5.60
C ALA A 136 -18.85 -22.04 5.40
N ASP A 137 -18.40 -20.79 5.50
CA ASP A 137 -19.24 -19.58 5.36
C ASP A 137 -19.18 -18.98 3.94
N GLY A 138 -18.77 -19.79 2.96
CA GLY A 138 -18.61 -19.42 1.55
C GLY A 138 -17.18 -19.01 1.17
N PRO A 139 -16.95 -18.62 -0.09
CA PRO A 139 -15.62 -18.23 -0.55
C PRO A 139 -15.06 -17.02 0.23
N ARG A 140 -13.75 -17.06 0.49
CA ARG A 140 -13.01 -16.02 1.21
C ARG A 140 -11.66 -15.77 0.53
N PHE A 141 -11.11 -14.57 0.64
CA PHE A 141 -9.90 -14.16 -0.05
C PHE A 141 -8.75 -13.96 0.95
N PRO A 142 -7.79 -14.88 1.03
CA PRO A 142 -6.66 -14.76 1.94
C PRO A 142 -5.58 -13.83 1.39
N CYS A 143 -4.81 -13.26 2.30
CA CYS A 143 -3.62 -12.46 2.05
C CYS A 143 -2.56 -12.83 3.09
N ILE A 144 -1.33 -13.03 2.63
CA ILE A 144 -0.18 -13.29 3.50
C ILE A 144 0.72 -12.07 3.47
N GLY A 145 1.02 -11.54 4.66
CA GLY A 145 2.06 -10.54 4.84
C GLY A 145 3.25 -11.12 5.59
N VAL A 146 4.40 -10.46 5.45
CA VAL A 146 5.66 -10.85 6.09
C VAL A 146 6.14 -9.72 6.99
N TYR A 147 6.50 -10.04 8.22
CA TYR A 147 7.19 -9.12 9.11
C TYR A 147 8.68 -9.09 8.77
N VAL A 148 9.23 -7.89 8.62
CA VAL A 148 10.66 -7.68 8.31
C VAL A 148 11.29 -6.86 9.43
N ILE A 149 12.32 -7.41 10.08
CA ILE A 149 13.09 -6.76 11.14
C ILE A 149 14.54 -6.71 10.69
N GLY A 150 15.13 -5.50 10.67
CA GLY A 150 16.53 -5.33 10.24
C GLY A 150 16.81 -5.84 8.83
N GLY A 151 15.82 -5.79 7.93
CA GLY A 151 15.94 -6.30 6.56
C GLY A 151 15.80 -7.82 6.41
N ARG A 152 15.48 -8.54 7.48
CA ARG A 152 15.28 -10.01 7.48
C ARG A 152 13.82 -10.35 7.76
N ALA A 153 13.30 -11.37 7.08
CA ALA A 153 12.01 -11.95 7.42
C ALA A 153 12.05 -12.49 8.86
N ALA A 154 11.07 -12.10 9.66
CA ALA A 154 10.98 -12.42 11.09
C ALA A 154 9.67 -13.14 11.47
N GLY A 155 8.75 -13.30 10.51
CA GLY A 155 7.48 -13.97 10.70
C GLY A 155 6.51 -13.66 9.55
N ALA A 156 5.36 -14.31 9.57
CA ALA A 156 4.28 -14.06 8.63
C ALA A 156 2.96 -13.83 9.39
N TYR A 157 2.03 -13.12 8.75
CA TYR A 157 0.67 -12.97 9.24
C TYR A 157 -0.32 -13.20 8.09
N GLY A 158 -1.48 -13.74 8.43
CA GLY A 158 -2.55 -13.99 7.49
C GLY A 158 -3.72 -13.07 7.77
N ARG A 159 -4.34 -12.54 6.71
CA ARG A 159 -5.66 -11.89 6.78
C ARG A 159 -6.59 -12.51 5.77
N ILE A 160 -7.88 -12.54 6.05
CA ILE A 160 -8.88 -13.11 5.16
C ILE A 160 -10.12 -12.20 5.10
N CYS A 161 -10.70 -12.03 3.91
CA CYS A 161 -11.88 -11.18 3.69
C CYS A 161 -12.96 -11.90 2.87
N ALA A 162 -14.21 -11.45 2.97
CA ALA A 162 -15.32 -11.93 2.12
C ALA A 162 -15.23 -11.42 0.67
N GLN A 163 -14.47 -10.36 0.43
CA GLN A 163 -14.26 -9.77 -0.88
C GLN A 163 -12.78 -9.84 -1.27
N ALA A 164 -12.49 -9.72 -2.57
CA ALA A 164 -11.14 -9.65 -3.12
C ALA A 164 -10.43 -8.31 -2.83
N LEU A 165 -10.54 -7.84 -1.58
CA LEU A 165 -9.96 -6.62 -1.04
C LEU A 165 -9.79 -6.81 0.47
N ILE A 166 -8.55 -6.72 0.95
CA ILE A 166 -8.26 -6.72 2.39
C ILE A 166 -8.47 -5.30 2.93
N ASP A 167 -9.49 -5.13 3.76
CA ASP A 167 -9.90 -3.86 4.34
C ASP A 167 -9.98 -3.93 5.88
N SER A 168 -10.81 -3.09 6.49
CA SER A 168 -11.07 -3.07 7.94
C SER A 168 -11.94 -4.24 8.42
N HIS A 169 -12.65 -4.92 7.52
CA HIS A 169 -13.49 -6.08 7.82
C HIS A 169 -12.73 -7.41 7.72
N ALA A 170 -11.51 -7.40 7.16
CA ALA A 170 -10.70 -8.60 7.07
C ALA A 170 -10.26 -9.10 8.45
N GLN A 171 -10.44 -10.40 8.69
CA GLN A 171 -10.11 -11.10 9.92
C GLN A 171 -8.66 -11.58 9.89
N ASP A 172 -8.00 -11.63 11.04
CA ASP A 172 -6.69 -12.28 11.16
C ASP A 172 -6.85 -13.80 11.16
N VAL A 173 -5.94 -14.49 10.48
CA VAL A 173 -5.90 -15.96 10.41
C VAL A 173 -4.51 -16.48 10.69
N ALA A 174 -4.44 -17.64 11.33
CA ALA A 174 -3.17 -18.31 11.61
C ALA A 174 -2.48 -18.71 10.30
N VAL A 175 -1.17 -18.50 10.24
CA VAL A 175 -0.30 -19.01 9.16
C VAL A 175 0.49 -20.17 9.73
N LEU A 176 0.16 -21.38 9.29
CA LEU A 176 0.88 -22.60 9.65
C LEU A 176 1.88 -22.94 8.54
N VAL A 177 3.15 -23.07 8.90
CA VAL A 177 4.22 -23.46 7.98
C VAL A 177 4.54 -24.92 8.25
N ALA A 178 4.28 -25.78 7.27
CA ALA A 178 4.70 -27.17 7.30
C ALA A 178 6.13 -27.28 6.72
N SER A 179 6.98 -28.02 7.41
CA SER A 179 8.34 -28.39 7.02
C SER A 179 8.39 -29.78 6.43
#